data_AF-A0A379MUM0-F1
#
_entry.id   AF-A0A379MUM0-F1
#
_cell.length_a   1.000
_cell.length_b   1.000
_cell.length_c   1.000
_cell.angle_alpha   90.00
_cell.angle_beta   90.00
_cell.angle_gamma   90.00
#
_symmetry.space_group_name_H-M   'P 1'
#
loop_
_entity.id
_entity.type
_entity.pdbx_description
1 polymer ?
#
loop_
_entity_poly.entity_id
_entity_poly.type
_entity_poly.pdbx_seq_one_letter_code
_entity_poly.pdbx_strand_id
1 'polypeptide(L)'
;MSVKKKKIRTILSIVIPLVLVGMFLLQQYVIGRSKPVEEPSAVPATAENDKQGKAGNRVIPVTVTVAEMQEVTDGIRAVGSLAPNEEVDIASEVSGKVTEILFREGAAVEKDQVLVKINDEDLQAQLKRYRFQEKTLKENVERQRILFAKEAISQQAYDEMVTQYNMLLADIELLNVKIDKTRIRAPFSGVIGFRYISDGSYLQPGTQIARLVDYKTLKLEFSIPEKYIGLKLIGKQVTFTTEASDEVHRAVIYAMEPKVEDKTRSIVLRARYNNARGLLRPGMSTQRVIVPTSQATRVLMVPTEAIVPSLDGKGVWVARSGEAVLVPVETGNRTETQVEVLSGIAAGDSVIVTGLMQLREGAKIEVTN
;
A
#
# COMPACT_ATOMS: atom_id res chain seq x y z
N MET A 1 -6.19 46.79 18.39
CA MET A 1 -5.30 45.63 18.11
C MET A 1 -3.96 45.99 17.41
N SER A 2 -3.55 47.27 17.36
CA SER A 2 -2.42 47.74 16.51
C SER A 2 -1.07 47.93 17.24
N VAL A 3 -1.04 47.99 18.58
CA VAL A 3 0.19 48.29 19.33
C VAL A 3 1.09 47.06 19.55
N LYS A 4 0.52 45.85 19.64
CA LYS A 4 1.31 44.61 19.84
C LYS A 4 2.14 44.20 18.62
N LYS A 5 1.64 44.40 17.39
CA LYS A 5 2.36 44.04 16.15
C LYS A 5 3.58 44.92 15.90
N LYS A 6 3.55 46.19 16.33
CA LYS A 6 4.68 47.13 16.17
C LYS A 6 5.85 46.76 17.09
N LYS A 7 5.57 46.40 18.36
CA LYS A 7 6.61 45.93 19.30
C LYS A 7 7.27 44.62 18.88
N ILE A 8 6.49 43.68 18.31
CA ILE A 8 7.03 42.39 17.83
C ILE A 8 7.98 42.59 16.65
N ARG A 9 7.68 43.50 15.71
CA ARG A 9 8.57 43.81 14.58
C ARG A 9 9.89 44.45 15.02
N THR A 10 9.87 45.33 16.02
CA THR A 10 11.09 45.97 16.55
C THR A 10 11.97 44.99 17.32
N ILE A 11 11.38 44.05 18.06
CA ILE A 11 12.13 42.98 18.73
C ILE A 11 12.75 42.03 17.69
N LEU A 12 12.00 41.66 16.64
CA LEU A 12 12.51 40.76 15.60
C LEU A 12 13.65 41.38 14.79
N SER A 13 13.62 42.70 14.53
CA SER A 13 14.70 43.41 13.82
C SER A 13 16.00 43.54 14.62
N ILE A 14 15.95 43.42 15.96
CA ILE A 14 17.14 43.49 16.83
C ILE A 14 17.69 42.08 17.11
N VAL A 15 16.82 41.06 17.24
CA VAL A 15 17.26 39.70 17.57
C VAL A 15 17.94 38.99 16.39
N ILE A 16 17.45 39.18 15.16
CA ILE A 16 18.02 38.54 13.96
C ILE A 16 19.50 38.91 13.72
N PRO A 17 19.92 40.20 13.75
CA PRO A 17 21.33 40.54 13.56
C PRO A 17 22.21 40.03 14.71
N LEU A 18 21.67 39.94 15.93
CA LEU A 18 22.41 39.46 17.10
C LEU A 18 22.69 37.94 17.02
N VAL A 19 21.73 37.16 16.49
CA VAL A 19 21.92 35.74 16.19
C VAL A 19 22.91 35.53 15.05
N LEU A 20 22.89 36.37 14.01
CA LEU A 20 23.85 36.28 12.90
C LEU A 20 25.28 36.60 13.34
N VAL A 21 25.47 37.60 14.21
CA VAL A 21 26.79 37.91 14.79
C VAL A 21 27.27 36.78 15.71
N GLY A 22 26.36 36.19 16.51
CA GLY A 22 26.67 35.02 17.33
C GLY A 22 27.11 33.81 16.50
N MET A 23 26.43 33.56 15.38
CA MET A 23 26.74 32.46 14.46
C MET A 23 28.06 32.71 13.70
N PHE A 24 28.37 33.95 13.34
CA PHE A 24 29.66 34.33 12.74
C PHE A 24 30.83 34.19 13.71
N LEU A 25 30.65 34.57 14.98
CA LEU A 25 31.64 34.37 16.03
C LEU A 25 31.84 32.88 16.34
N LEU A 26 30.77 32.08 16.30
CA LEU A 26 30.86 30.62 16.43
C LEU A 26 31.64 29.99 15.27
N GLN A 27 31.45 30.49 14.04
CA GLN A 27 32.17 30.02 12.86
C GLN A 27 33.67 30.39 12.93
N GLN A 28 34.01 31.59 13.40
CA GLN A 28 35.40 31.99 13.67
C GLN A 28 36.04 31.13 14.77
N TYR A 29 35.29 30.77 15.82
CA TYR A 29 35.78 29.94 16.91
C TYR A 29 36.06 28.49 16.48
N VAL A 30 35.25 27.92 15.57
CA VAL A 30 35.44 26.56 15.06
C VAL A 30 36.61 26.47 14.07
N ILE A 31 36.86 27.51 13.28
CA ILE A 31 37.98 27.55 12.33
C ILE A 31 39.33 27.74 13.05
N GLY A 32 39.36 28.44 14.19
CA GLY A 32 40.56 28.66 15.00
C GLY A 32 41.13 27.44 15.75
N ARG A 33 40.55 26.23 15.59
CA ARG A 33 41.01 24.99 16.24
C ARG A 33 41.61 23.94 15.29
N SER A 34 41.82 24.28 14.02
CA SER A 34 42.56 23.40 13.11
C SER A 34 44.06 23.52 13.39
N LYS A 35 44.61 22.47 14.03
CA LYS A 35 46.06 22.28 14.19
C LYS A 35 46.72 22.22 12.80
N PRO A 36 47.89 22.83 12.60
CA PRO A 36 48.61 22.72 11.33
C PRO A 36 49.05 21.27 11.12
N VAL A 37 48.77 20.75 9.93
CA VAL A 37 49.28 19.48 9.42
C VAL A 37 50.77 19.69 9.14
N GLU A 38 51.61 18.91 9.82
CA GLU A 38 53.05 18.81 9.55
C GLU A 38 53.28 18.38 8.10
N GLU A 39 54.04 19.20 7.37
CA GLU A 39 54.72 18.79 6.15
C GLU A 39 55.72 17.67 6.49
N PRO A 40 55.75 16.54 5.75
CA PRO A 40 56.84 15.61 5.87
C PRO A 40 58.09 16.25 5.25
N SER A 41 59.03 16.54 6.14
CA SER A 41 60.39 16.98 5.82
C SER A 41 61.12 15.92 4.98
N ALA A 42 61.97 16.43 4.11
CA ALA A 42 62.91 15.69 3.29
C ALA A 42 63.70 14.61 4.07
N VAL A 43 63.82 13.43 3.45
CA VAL A 43 64.81 12.40 3.80
C VAL A 43 65.89 12.43 2.69
N PRO A 44 67.18 12.36 3.03
CA PRO A 44 68.27 12.72 2.13
C PRO A 44 68.53 11.69 1.04
N ALA A 45 69.10 12.18 -0.06
CA ALA A 45 69.75 11.37 -1.07
C ALA A 45 70.88 10.55 -0.46
N THR A 46 70.86 9.23 -0.68
CA THR A 46 72.06 8.40 -0.61
C THR A 46 71.98 7.33 -1.69
N ALA A 47 72.93 7.45 -2.62
CA ALA A 47 73.54 6.50 -3.54
C ALA A 47 72.79 5.20 -3.92
N GLU A 48 72.62 5.06 -5.24
CA GLU A 48 72.90 3.87 -6.06
C GLU A 48 73.04 2.53 -5.34
N ASN A 49 72.12 1.61 -5.67
CA ASN A 49 72.57 0.29 -6.06
C ASN A 49 71.64 -0.32 -7.12
N ASP A 50 72.19 -0.40 -8.33
CA ASP A 50 71.74 -1.21 -9.44
C ASP A 50 71.43 -2.64 -8.98
N LYS A 51 70.15 -3.01 -9.01
CA LYS A 51 69.74 -4.41 -9.24
C LYS A 51 68.48 -4.44 -10.08
N GLN A 52 68.74 -4.55 -11.38
CA GLN A 52 67.89 -5.15 -12.40
C GLN A 52 67.26 -6.46 -11.87
N GLY A 53 66.06 -6.35 -11.31
CA GLY A 53 65.24 -7.46 -10.87
C GLY A 53 64.37 -7.94 -12.02
N LYS A 54 64.70 -9.11 -12.55
CA LYS A 54 63.86 -9.91 -13.47
C LYS A 54 62.38 -9.80 -13.08
N ALA A 55 61.52 -9.59 -14.07
CA ALA A 55 60.08 -9.75 -13.98
C ALA A 55 59.74 -11.20 -13.61
N GLY A 56 59.88 -11.51 -12.32
CA GLY A 56 59.38 -12.73 -11.71
C GLY A 56 57.89 -12.57 -11.55
N ASN A 57 57.15 -13.10 -12.53
CA ASN A 57 55.82 -13.72 -12.41
C ASN A 57 55.15 -13.57 -11.03
N ARG A 58 54.72 -12.34 -10.68
CA ARG A 58 54.01 -12.03 -9.44
C ARG A 58 52.59 -12.54 -9.61
N VAL A 59 52.22 -13.54 -8.81
CA VAL A 59 50.86 -14.07 -8.77
C VAL A 59 50.00 -13.09 -7.98
N ILE A 60 48.88 -12.65 -8.57
CA ILE A 60 47.99 -11.65 -7.99
C ILE A 60 46.81 -12.38 -7.31
N PRO A 61 46.58 -12.19 -6.00
CA PRO A 61 45.42 -12.78 -5.33
C PRO A 61 44.15 -12.06 -5.77
N VAL A 62 43.15 -12.82 -6.21
CA VAL A 62 41.87 -12.31 -6.70
C VAL A 62 40.71 -13.16 -6.22
N THR A 63 39.55 -12.56 -6.06
CA THR A 63 38.27 -13.25 -5.79
C THR A 63 37.49 -13.34 -7.09
N VAL A 64 36.89 -14.50 -7.34
CA VAL A 64 36.07 -14.76 -8.52
C VAL A 64 34.63 -15.04 -8.14
N THR A 65 33.72 -14.59 -8.98
CA THR A 65 32.30 -14.91 -8.93
C THR A 65 31.93 -15.62 -10.22
N VAL A 66 31.18 -16.71 -10.14
CA VAL A 66 30.69 -17.41 -11.33
C VAL A 66 29.55 -16.60 -11.93
N ALA A 67 29.63 -16.30 -13.22
CA ALA A 67 28.55 -15.63 -13.93
C ALA A 67 27.35 -16.59 -14.09
N GLU A 68 26.22 -16.25 -13.46
CA GLU A 68 25.02 -17.07 -13.48
C GLU A 68 23.88 -16.38 -14.23
N MET A 69 23.06 -17.17 -14.92
CA MET A 69 21.83 -16.68 -15.53
C MET A 69 20.80 -16.43 -14.44
N GLN A 70 20.39 -15.18 -14.29
CA GLN A 70 19.34 -14.81 -13.35
C GLN A 70 18.08 -14.44 -14.12
N GLU A 71 16.92 -14.87 -13.62
CA GLU A 71 15.63 -14.41 -14.14
C GLU A 71 15.38 -12.99 -13.64
N VAL A 72 15.52 -12.03 -14.54
CA VAL A 72 15.27 -10.62 -14.24
C VAL A 72 13.97 -10.25 -14.91
N THR A 73 13.09 -9.67 -14.10
CA THR A 73 11.81 -9.13 -14.57
C THR A 73 11.94 -7.62 -14.54
N ASP A 74 11.99 -7.00 -15.72
CA ASP A 74 11.80 -5.56 -15.81
C ASP A 74 10.40 -5.22 -15.31
N GLY A 75 10.32 -4.25 -14.42
CA GLY A 75 9.08 -3.92 -13.77
C GLY A 75 9.03 -2.47 -13.31
N ILE A 76 7.82 -1.92 -13.34
CA ILE A 76 7.55 -0.61 -12.78
C ILE A 76 7.62 -0.75 -11.26
N ARG A 77 8.53 0.01 -10.66
CA ARG A 77 8.64 0.12 -9.21
C ARG A 77 7.76 1.26 -8.73
N ALA A 78 6.93 0.96 -7.73
CA ALA A 78 6.05 1.92 -7.10
C ALA A 78 6.04 1.74 -5.58
N VAL A 79 5.45 2.73 -4.92
CA VAL A 79 5.09 2.69 -3.50
C VAL A 79 3.57 2.83 -3.46
N GLY A 80 2.94 2.17 -2.50
CA GLY A 80 1.49 2.17 -2.37
C GLY A 80 1.03 1.95 -0.94
N SER A 81 -0.27 1.83 -0.74
CA SER A 81 -0.89 1.54 0.54
C SER A 81 -1.96 0.46 0.40
N LEU A 82 -2.27 -0.19 1.52
CA LEU A 82 -3.36 -1.17 1.58
C LEU A 82 -4.64 -0.48 2.06
N ALA A 83 -5.66 -0.47 1.21
CA ALA A 83 -7.02 -0.07 1.55
C ALA A 83 -7.88 -1.31 1.87
N PRO A 84 -8.92 -1.16 2.72
CA PRO A 84 -9.85 -2.25 2.99
C PRO A 84 -10.68 -2.58 1.75
N ASN A 85 -11.28 -3.77 1.72
CA ASN A 85 -12.28 -4.08 0.70
C ASN A 85 -13.51 -3.19 0.88
N GLU A 86 -14.06 -3.13 2.09
CA GLU A 86 -15.17 -2.24 2.44
C GLU A 86 -14.94 -1.66 3.84
N GLU A 87 -15.32 -0.41 4.06
CA GLU A 87 -15.27 0.27 5.35
C GLU A 87 -16.50 1.16 5.49
N VAL A 88 -17.17 1.10 6.65
CA VAL A 88 -18.31 1.95 6.95
C VAL A 88 -18.39 2.27 8.43
N ASP A 89 -18.77 3.51 8.74
CA ASP A 89 -19.17 3.90 10.09
C ASP A 89 -20.65 3.54 10.28
N ILE A 90 -20.90 2.55 11.13
CA ILE A 90 -22.26 2.12 11.49
C ILE A 90 -22.87 3.22 12.35
N ALA A 91 -24.00 3.76 11.91
CA ALA A 91 -24.72 4.80 12.61
C ALA A 91 -26.21 4.45 12.75
N SER A 92 -26.88 5.09 13.71
CA SER A 92 -28.32 4.93 13.86
C SER A 92 -29.08 5.69 12.78
N GLU A 93 -30.11 5.07 12.21
CA GLU A 93 -31.09 5.76 11.33
C GLU A 93 -32.26 6.37 12.10
N VAL A 94 -32.49 5.90 13.33
CA VAL A 94 -33.65 6.28 14.16
C VAL A 94 -33.20 6.77 15.53
N SER A 95 -34.06 7.55 16.18
CA SER A 95 -33.85 7.97 17.57
C SER A 95 -34.43 6.96 18.54
N GLY A 96 -33.73 6.70 19.65
CA GLY A 96 -34.28 5.88 20.72
C GLY A 96 -33.22 5.38 21.70
N LYS A 97 -33.67 4.71 22.76
CA LYS A 97 -32.79 4.16 23.80
C LYS A 97 -32.27 2.79 23.37
N VAL A 98 -30.95 2.57 23.50
CA VAL A 98 -30.31 1.27 23.30
C VAL A 98 -30.75 0.30 24.38
N THR A 99 -31.30 -0.85 23.98
CA THR A 99 -31.70 -1.93 24.88
C THR A 99 -30.62 -2.99 25.00
N GLU A 100 -29.98 -3.34 23.88
CA GLU A 100 -28.97 -4.40 23.84
C GLU A 100 -27.89 -4.07 22.81
N ILE A 101 -26.63 -4.34 23.18
CA ILE A 101 -25.49 -4.38 22.27
C ILE A 101 -25.03 -5.83 22.13
N LEU A 102 -25.07 -6.35 20.90
CA LEU A 102 -24.93 -7.77 20.57
C LEU A 102 -23.59 -8.11 19.88
N PHE A 103 -22.62 -7.21 19.94
CA PHE A 103 -21.28 -7.44 19.42
C PHE A 103 -20.20 -7.17 20.46
N ARG A 104 -19.02 -7.76 20.24
CA ARG A 104 -17.81 -7.46 21.02
C ARG A 104 -16.85 -6.67 20.13
N GLU A 105 -16.14 -5.71 20.72
CA GLU A 105 -15.14 -4.92 20.02
C GLU A 105 -14.04 -5.84 19.46
N GLY A 106 -13.66 -5.61 18.20
CA GLY A 106 -12.67 -6.44 17.51
C GLY A 106 -13.17 -7.80 17.02
N ALA A 107 -14.45 -8.14 17.21
CA ALA A 107 -15.01 -9.41 16.76
C ALA A 107 -15.33 -9.41 15.26
N ALA A 108 -15.31 -10.60 14.66
CA ALA A 108 -15.88 -10.80 13.33
C ALA A 108 -17.41 -10.81 13.41
N VAL A 109 -18.05 -10.18 12.43
CA VAL A 109 -19.51 -10.15 12.28
C VAL A 109 -19.90 -10.53 10.85
N GLU A 110 -21.05 -11.18 10.72
CA GLU A 110 -21.60 -11.59 9.43
C GLU A 110 -22.53 -10.51 8.85
N LYS A 111 -22.79 -10.60 7.55
CA LYS A 111 -23.74 -9.71 6.89
C LYS A 111 -25.14 -9.92 7.50
N ASP A 112 -25.87 -8.84 7.72
CA ASP A 112 -27.22 -8.80 8.28
C ASP A 112 -27.32 -9.22 9.77
N GLN A 113 -26.19 -9.50 10.43
CA GLN A 113 -26.13 -9.75 11.87
C GLN A 113 -26.58 -8.50 12.64
N VAL A 114 -27.48 -8.68 13.61
CA VAL A 114 -27.92 -7.59 14.49
C VAL A 114 -26.79 -7.22 15.44
N LEU A 115 -26.41 -5.94 15.43
CA LEU A 115 -25.35 -5.38 16.26
C LEU A 115 -25.92 -4.67 17.48
N VAL A 116 -27.00 -3.90 17.28
CA VAL A 116 -27.62 -3.09 18.33
C VAL A 116 -29.13 -3.15 18.20
N LYS A 117 -29.82 -3.23 19.33
CA LYS A 117 -31.28 -3.05 19.40
C LYS A 117 -31.61 -1.74 20.10
N ILE A 118 -32.52 -1.00 19.48
CA ILE A 118 -33.17 0.18 20.06
C ILE A 118 -34.54 -0.26 20.56
N ASN A 119 -35.01 0.31 21.67
CA ASN A 119 -36.34 0.03 22.22
C ASN A 119 -37.41 0.29 21.15
N ASP A 120 -38.17 -0.77 20.83
CA ASP A 120 -39.24 -0.77 19.84
C ASP A 120 -40.59 -1.17 20.45
N GLU A 121 -40.74 -1.16 21.78
CA GLU A 121 -41.92 -1.69 22.49
C GLU A 121 -43.22 -0.99 22.06
N ASP A 122 -43.18 0.33 21.92
CA ASP A 122 -44.32 1.13 21.45
C ASP A 122 -44.69 0.77 20.01
N LEU A 123 -43.70 0.56 19.13
CA LEU A 123 -43.91 0.18 17.75
C LEU A 123 -44.48 -1.24 17.64
N GLN A 124 -44.01 -2.16 18.47
CA GLN A 124 -44.54 -3.53 18.54
C GLN A 124 -45.99 -3.54 19.03
N ALA A 125 -46.33 -2.72 20.03
CA ALA A 125 -47.70 -2.56 20.50
C ALA A 125 -48.62 -1.99 19.42
N GLN A 126 -48.16 -0.98 18.68
CA GLN A 126 -48.89 -0.40 17.55
C GLN A 126 -49.09 -1.43 16.42
N LEU A 127 -48.07 -2.24 16.12
CA LEU A 127 -48.16 -3.31 15.12
C LEU A 127 -49.21 -4.33 15.52
N LYS A 128 -49.22 -4.75 16.79
CA LYS A 128 -50.23 -5.66 17.32
C LYS A 128 -51.64 -5.11 17.15
N ARG A 129 -51.86 -3.81 17.39
CA ARG A 129 -53.15 -3.14 17.15
C ARG A 129 -53.56 -3.21 15.69
N TYR A 130 -52.66 -2.87 14.76
CA TYR A 130 -52.96 -2.92 13.32
C TYR A 130 -53.22 -4.34 12.82
N ARG A 131 -52.56 -5.36 13.35
CA ARG A 131 -52.85 -6.76 13.02
C ARG A 131 -54.27 -7.20 13.41
N PHE A 132 -54.79 -6.73 14.54
CA PHE A 132 -56.20 -6.97 14.90
C PHE A 132 -57.16 -6.25 13.95
N GLN A 133 -56.85 -5.01 13.56
CA GLN A 133 -57.65 -4.26 12.61
C GLN A 133 -57.62 -4.89 11.21
N GLU A 134 -56.47 -5.42 10.79
CA GLU A 134 -56.28 -6.14 9.53
C GLU A 134 -57.19 -7.37 9.48
N LYS A 135 -57.22 -8.16 10.56
CA LYS A 135 -58.11 -9.32 10.66
C LYS A 135 -59.57 -8.92 10.47
N THR A 136 -60.02 -7.88 11.18
CA THR A 136 -61.41 -7.40 11.09
C THR A 136 -61.75 -6.89 9.69
N LEU A 137 -60.88 -6.09 9.06
CA LEU A 137 -61.10 -5.56 7.71
C LEU A 137 -61.06 -6.67 6.66
N LYS A 138 -60.17 -7.65 6.80
CA LYS A 138 -60.12 -8.81 5.90
C LYS A 138 -61.43 -9.60 5.92
N GLU A 139 -61.99 -9.86 7.10
CA GLU A 139 -63.28 -10.51 7.24
C GLU A 139 -64.43 -9.67 6.65
N ASN A 140 -64.37 -8.34 6.80
CA ASN A 140 -65.34 -7.43 6.19
C ASN A 140 -65.25 -7.44 4.65
N VAL A 141 -64.06 -7.36 4.08
CA VAL A 141 -63.84 -7.45 2.63
C VAL A 141 -64.41 -8.74 2.09
N GLU A 142 -64.16 -9.88 2.76
CA GLU A 142 -64.68 -11.17 2.31
C GLU A 142 -66.21 -11.24 2.40
N ARG A 143 -66.81 -10.69 3.47
CA ARG A 143 -68.27 -10.56 3.55
C ARG A 143 -68.83 -9.69 2.42
N GLN A 144 -68.23 -8.54 2.16
CA GLN A 144 -68.66 -7.64 1.08
C GLN A 144 -68.46 -8.28 -0.30
N ARG A 145 -67.39 -9.07 -0.50
CA ARG A 145 -67.15 -9.84 -1.73
C ARG A 145 -68.29 -10.81 -2.02
N ILE A 146 -68.74 -11.54 -0.99
CA ILE A 146 -69.86 -12.48 -1.11
C ILE A 146 -71.17 -11.74 -1.41
N LEU A 147 -71.40 -10.58 -0.79
CA LEU A 147 -72.60 -9.76 -1.05
C LEU A 147 -72.59 -9.14 -2.45
N PHE A 148 -71.43 -8.65 -2.91
CA PHE A 148 -71.25 -8.12 -4.26
C PHE A 148 -71.49 -9.20 -5.33
N ALA A 149 -70.95 -10.41 -5.12
CA ALA A 149 -71.19 -11.56 -6.00
C ALA A 149 -72.67 -12.00 -6.06
N LYS A 150 -73.48 -11.60 -5.07
CA LYS A 150 -74.93 -11.79 -5.04
C LYS A 150 -75.70 -10.54 -5.49
N GLU A 151 -75.02 -9.55 -6.06
CA GLU A 151 -75.56 -8.27 -6.52
C GLU A 151 -76.29 -7.47 -5.40
N ALA A 152 -75.96 -7.74 -4.13
CA ALA A 152 -76.63 -7.15 -2.98
C ALA A 152 -76.03 -5.80 -2.53
N ILE A 153 -74.91 -5.39 -3.10
CA ILE A 153 -74.22 -4.11 -2.84
C ILE A 153 -73.68 -3.54 -4.16
N SER A 154 -73.38 -2.24 -4.19
CA SER A 154 -72.74 -1.61 -5.34
C SER A 154 -71.26 -1.96 -5.45
N GLN A 155 -70.71 -1.90 -6.67
CA GLN A 155 -69.27 -2.03 -6.91
C GLN A 155 -68.48 -0.99 -6.10
N GLN A 156 -68.97 0.25 -6.05
CA GLN A 156 -68.35 1.32 -5.27
C GLN A 156 -68.19 0.95 -3.79
N ALA A 157 -69.24 0.39 -3.15
CA ALA A 157 -69.17 0.00 -1.74
C ALA A 157 -68.18 -1.15 -1.50
N TYR A 158 -68.05 -2.08 -2.45
CA TYR A 158 -67.03 -3.13 -2.39
C TYR A 158 -65.62 -2.56 -2.54
N ASP A 159 -65.41 -1.73 -3.57
CA ASP A 159 -64.12 -1.11 -3.90
C ASP A 159 -63.62 -0.18 -2.77
N GLU A 160 -64.53 0.54 -2.10
CA GLU A 160 -64.23 1.34 -0.90
C GLU A 160 -63.66 0.48 0.23
N MET A 161 -64.28 -0.68 0.51
CA MET A 161 -63.82 -1.60 1.55
C MET A 161 -62.48 -2.24 1.20
N VAL A 162 -62.28 -2.62 -0.08
CA VAL A 162 -61.00 -3.12 -0.58
C VAL A 162 -59.90 -2.06 -0.43
N THR A 163 -60.21 -0.81 -0.79
CA THR A 163 -59.27 0.32 -0.66
C THR A 163 -58.88 0.56 0.79
N GLN A 164 -59.84 0.52 1.72
CA GLN A 164 -59.56 0.64 3.16
C GLN A 164 -58.64 -0.48 3.69
N TYR A 165 -58.88 -1.72 3.25
CA TYR A 165 -58.01 -2.84 3.61
C TYR A 165 -56.58 -2.64 3.07
N ASN A 166 -56.45 -2.23 1.80
CA ASN A 166 -55.14 -1.98 1.18
C ASN A 166 -54.38 -0.83 1.85
N MET A 167 -55.06 0.25 2.25
CA MET A 167 -54.44 1.34 3.02
C MET A 167 -53.86 0.85 4.35
N LEU A 168 -54.60 0.01 5.08
CA LEU A 168 -54.10 -0.56 6.34
C LEU A 168 -52.90 -1.49 6.13
N LEU A 169 -52.88 -2.28 5.04
CA LEU A 169 -51.72 -3.11 4.70
C LEU A 169 -50.46 -2.25 4.47
N ALA A 170 -50.60 -1.13 3.76
CA ALA A 170 -49.51 -0.19 3.55
C ALA A 170 -49.02 0.43 4.88
N ASP A 171 -49.92 0.76 5.80
CA ASP A 171 -49.57 1.26 7.14
C ASP A 171 -48.79 0.21 7.96
N ILE A 172 -49.19 -1.06 7.89
CA ILE A 172 -48.48 -2.18 8.53
C ILE A 172 -47.08 -2.34 7.95
N GLU A 173 -46.93 -2.27 6.62
CA GLU A 173 -45.63 -2.36 5.95
C GLU A 173 -44.71 -1.22 6.38
N LEU A 174 -45.20 0.03 6.37
CA LEU A 174 -44.46 1.19 6.83
C LEU A 174 -44.01 1.04 8.30
N LEU A 175 -44.87 0.49 9.16
CA LEU A 175 -44.55 0.26 10.57
C LEU A 175 -43.49 -0.85 10.75
N ASN A 176 -43.54 -1.91 9.94
CA ASN A 176 -42.51 -2.96 9.96
C ASN A 176 -41.15 -2.41 9.54
N VAL A 177 -41.10 -1.51 8.55
CA VAL A 177 -39.85 -0.83 8.16
C VAL A 177 -39.30 -0.01 9.32
N LYS A 178 -40.15 0.73 10.05
CA LYS A 178 -39.72 1.48 11.24
C LYS A 178 -39.18 0.57 12.34
N ILE A 179 -39.82 -0.58 12.56
CA ILE A 179 -39.36 -1.60 13.52
C ILE A 179 -38.03 -2.20 13.07
N ASP A 180 -37.85 -2.54 11.80
CA ASP A 180 -36.59 -3.13 11.35
C ASP A 180 -35.43 -2.14 11.49
N LYS A 181 -35.68 -0.84 11.28
CA LYS A 181 -34.70 0.24 11.53
C LYS A 181 -34.27 0.38 13.00
N THR A 182 -35.02 -0.16 13.97
CA THR A 182 -34.57 -0.18 15.37
C THR A 182 -33.51 -1.26 15.62
N ARG A 183 -33.35 -2.22 14.69
CA ARG A 183 -32.36 -3.29 14.72
C ARG A 183 -31.24 -2.94 13.76
N ILE A 184 -30.17 -2.41 14.30
CA ILE A 184 -29.03 -1.97 13.50
C ILE A 184 -28.19 -3.19 13.16
N ARG A 185 -28.00 -3.44 11.86
CA ARG A 185 -27.34 -4.62 11.31
C ARG A 185 -26.03 -4.28 10.60
N ALA A 186 -25.16 -5.28 10.47
CA ALA A 186 -23.95 -5.17 9.67
C ALA A 186 -24.30 -5.22 8.15
N PRO A 187 -23.93 -4.21 7.34
CA PRO A 187 -24.24 -4.19 5.90
C PRO A 187 -23.40 -5.20 5.09
N PHE A 188 -22.28 -5.66 5.63
CA PHE A 188 -21.41 -6.69 5.06
C PHE A 188 -20.69 -7.47 6.16
N SER A 189 -20.03 -8.57 5.81
CA SER A 189 -19.22 -9.34 6.76
C SER A 189 -17.85 -8.72 6.94
N GLY A 190 -17.39 -8.57 8.17
CA GLY A 190 -16.12 -7.90 8.47
C GLY A 190 -15.77 -7.96 9.94
N VAL A 191 -14.86 -7.10 10.38
CA VAL A 191 -14.47 -6.97 11.77
C VAL A 191 -14.95 -5.62 12.29
N ILE A 192 -15.68 -5.67 13.41
CA ILE A 192 -16.20 -4.47 14.06
C ILE A 192 -15.12 -3.89 14.98
N GLY A 193 -14.93 -2.57 14.90
CA GLY A 193 -13.96 -1.83 15.69
C GLY A 193 -14.46 -1.55 17.11
N PHE A 194 -13.97 -0.45 17.66
CA PHE A 194 -14.43 0.03 18.96
C PHE A 194 -15.89 0.46 18.92
N ARG A 195 -16.51 0.38 20.08
CA ARG A 195 -17.87 0.79 20.35
C ARG A 195 -17.86 2.21 20.91
N TYR A 196 -18.72 3.07 20.37
CA TYR A 196 -18.85 4.48 20.76
C TYR A 196 -20.11 4.79 21.57
N ILE A 197 -20.92 3.78 21.89
CA ILE A 197 -22.20 3.89 22.60
C ILE A 197 -22.28 2.91 23.77
N SER A 198 -23.17 3.12 24.73
CA SER A 198 -23.40 2.20 25.85
C SER A 198 -24.83 1.67 25.93
N ASP A 199 -25.01 0.54 26.62
CA ASP A 199 -26.35 0.06 26.96
C ASP A 199 -27.09 1.15 27.73
N GLY A 200 -28.34 1.41 27.34
CA GLY A 200 -29.14 2.49 27.87
C GLY A 200 -28.82 3.89 27.33
N SER A 201 -27.82 4.07 26.46
CA SER A 201 -27.60 5.34 25.75
C SER A 201 -28.79 5.69 24.86
N TYR A 202 -29.04 6.99 24.70
CA TYR A 202 -30.04 7.49 23.75
C TYR A 202 -29.35 7.89 22.44
N LEU A 203 -29.77 7.30 21.33
CA LEU A 203 -29.22 7.56 20.00
C LEU A 203 -30.08 8.59 19.26
N GLN A 204 -29.41 9.40 18.45
CA GLN A 204 -30.03 10.24 17.42
C GLN A 204 -29.61 9.73 16.02
N PRO A 205 -30.38 10.02 14.96
CA PRO A 205 -29.97 9.70 13.59
C PRO A 205 -28.57 10.26 13.26
N GLY A 206 -27.71 9.43 12.68
CA GLY A 206 -26.30 9.76 12.40
C GLY A 206 -25.33 9.55 13.56
N THR A 207 -25.80 9.17 14.76
CA THR A 207 -24.89 8.83 15.88
C THR A 207 -24.05 7.61 15.52
N GLN A 208 -22.73 7.75 15.54
CA GLN A 208 -21.80 6.65 15.27
C GLN A 208 -21.83 5.63 16.42
N ILE A 209 -21.94 4.35 16.05
CA ILE A 209 -22.04 3.21 16.97
C ILE A 209 -20.72 2.46 17.01
N ALA A 210 -20.20 2.13 15.84
CA ALA A 210 -18.95 1.41 15.64
C ALA A 210 -18.49 1.58 14.19
N ARG A 211 -17.24 1.21 13.92
CA ARG A 211 -16.72 1.11 12.56
C ARG A 211 -16.66 -0.35 12.14
N LEU A 212 -17.10 -0.67 10.94
CA LEU A 212 -17.02 -2.02 10.37
C LEU A 212 -16.07 -2.04 9.18
N VAL A 213 -15.11 -2.96 9.19
CA VAL A 213 -14.07 -3.04 8.17
C VAL A 213 -13.95 -4.47 7.63
N ASP A 214 -14.09 -4.65 6.31
CA ASP A 214 -13.73 -5.89 5.62
C ASP A 214 -12.30 -5.78 5.10
N TYR A 215 -11.40 -6.56 5.71
CA TYR A 215 -10.01 -6.67 5.29
C TYR A 215 -9.58 -8.11 4.99
N LYS A 216 -10.54 -9.03 4.80
CA LYS A 216 -10.25 -10.39 4.31
C LYS A 216 -9.68 -10.34 2.90
N THR A 217 -10.15 -9.38 2.12
CA THR A 217 -9.53 -8.94 0.87
C THR A 217 -9.02 -7.52 1.07
N LEU A 218 -7.84 -7.21 0.55
CA LEU A 218 -7.28 -5.85 0.57
C LEU A 218 -7.14 -5.31 -0.86
N LYS A 219 -7.29 -4.00 -0.99
CA LYS A 219 -7.00 -3.24 -2.20
C LYS A 219 -5.61 -2.65 -2.05
N LEU A 220 -4.66 -3.11 -2.85
CA LEU A 220 -3.37 -2.44 -3.00
C LEU A 220 -3.55 -1.26 -3.94
N GLU A 221 -3.42 -0.05 -3.41
CA GLU A 221 -3.46 1.20 -4.16
C GLU A 221 -2.05 1.71 -4.37
N PHE A 222 -1.64 1.91 -5.62
CA PHE A 222 -0.29 2.38 -5.94
C PHE A 222 -0.31 3.22 -7.22
N SER A 223 0.64 4.14 -7.33
CA SER A 223 0.72 5.06 -8.46
C SER A 223 1.90 4.73 -9.36
N ILE A 224 1.69 4.83 -10.68
CA ILE A 224 2.75 4.71 -11.68
C ILE A 224 2.84 5.99 -12.52
N PRO A 225 4.03 6.34 -13.07
CA PRO A 225 4.16 7.46 -14.00
C PRO A 225 3.30 7.33 -15.26
N GLU A 226 2.80 8.45 -15.78
CA GLU A 226 1.90 8.50 -16.96
C GLU A 226 2.47 7.85 -18.22
N LYS A 227 3.81 7.80 -18.37
CA LYS A 227 4.49 7.16 -19.52
C LYS A 227 4.15 5.68 -19.70
N TYR A 228 3.63 5.01 -18.66
CA TYR A 228 3.26 3.60 -18.68
C TYR A 228 1.79 3.34 -19.01
N ILE A 229 0.97 4.37 -19.27
CA ILE A 229 -0.47 4.25 -19.58
C ILE A 229 -0.75 3.35 -20.80
N GLY A 230 0.15 3.35 -21.78
CA GLY A 230 0.00 2.52 -22.98
C GLY A 230 0.16 1.01 -22.74
N LEU A 231 0.60 0.59 -21.55
CA LEU A 231 0.79 -0.81 -21.22
C LEU A 231 -0.52 -1.47 -20.78
N LYS A 232 -0.74 -2.72 -21.22
CA LYS A 232 -1.85 -3.55 -20.76
C LYS A 232 -1.56 -4.11 -19.36
N LEU A 233 -1.87 -3.34 -18.32
CA LEU A 233 -1.58 -3.70 -16.92
C LEU A 233 -2.73 -4.42 -16.20
N ILE A 234 -3.98 -4.22 -16.64
CA ILE A 234 -5.16 -4.89 -16.05
C ILE A 234 -5.03 -6.41 -16.25
N GLY A 235 -5.24 -7.17 -15.18
CA GLY A 235 -5.09 -8.62 -15.13
C GLY A 235 -3.66 -9.09 -14.83
N LYS A 236 -2.66 -8.20 -14.83
CA LYS A 236 -1.29 -8.59 -14.46
C LYS A 236 -1.18 -8.80 -12.94
N GLN A 237 -0.30 -9.73 -12.57
CA GLN A 237 0.09 -9.94 -11.19
C GLN A 237 1.15 -8.90 -10.79
N VAL A 238 0.94 -8.26 -9.64
CA VAL A 238 1.88 -7.34 -9.01
C VAL A 238 2.40 -7.99 -7.73
N THR A 239 3.69 -7.81 -7.44
CA THR A 239 4.28 -8.22 -6.17
C THR A 239 4.56 -7.00 -5.30
N PHE A 240 4.41 -7.13 -3.99
CA PHE A 240 4.75 -6.08 -3.04
C PHE A 240 5.27 -6.67 -1.73
N THR A 241 6.03 -5.89 -0.98
CA THR A 241 6.39 -6.16 0.40
C THR A 241 5.77 -5.09 1.30
N THR A 242 5.84 -5.28 2.61
CA THR A 242 5.39 -4.26 3.57
C THR A 242 6.58 -3.79 4.40
N GLU A 243 6.47 -2.62 5.04
CA GLU A 243 7.53 -2.16 5.94
C GLU A 243 7.72 -3.09 7.15
N ALA A 244 6.69 -3.86 7.52
CA ALA A 244 6.72 -4.78 8.64
C ALA A 244 7.40 -6.13 8.32
N SER A 245 7.55 -6.49 7.04
CA SER A 245 8.09 -7.79 6.63
C SER A 245 8.57 -7.79 5.18
N ASP A 246 9.72 -8.43 4.93
CA ASP A 246 10.25 -8.71 3.59
C ASP A 246 9.51 -9.84 2.85
N GLU A 247 8.45 -10.41 3.44
CA GLU A 247 7.60 -11.41 2.77
C GLU A 247 6.98 -10.82 1.50
N VAL A 248 7.15 -11.54 0.38
CA VAL A 248 6.61 -11.12 -0.92
C VAL A 248 5.16 -11.55 -1.05
N HIS A 249 4.27 -10.57 -1.16
CA HIS A 249 2.85 -10.77 -1.40
C HIS A 249 2.52 -10.57 -2.89
N ARG A 250 1.47 -11.25 -3.36
CA ARG A 250 1.02 -11.21 -4.76
C ARG A 250 -0.41 -10.72 -4.84
N ALA A 251 -0.66 -9.71 -5.66
CA ALA A 251 -1.98 -9.17 -5.94
C ALA A 251 -2.24 -9.10 -7.44
N VAL A 252 -3.50 -8.96 -7.85
CA VAL A 252 -3.88 -8.87 -9.28
C VAL A 252 -4.49 -7.51 -9.57
N ILE A 253 -3.92 -6.78 -10.53
CA ILE A 253 -4.40 -5.47 -10.96
C ILE A 253 -5.77 -5.65 -11.62
N TYR A 254 -6.80 -4.96 -11.11
CA TYR A 254 -8.15 -5.05 -11.65
C TYR A 254 -8.70 -3.72 -12.15
N ALA A 255 -8.12 -2.60 -11.72
CA ALA A 255 -8.56 -1.27 -12.14
C ALA A 255 -7.37 -0.31 -12.25
N MET A 256 -7.54 0.66 -13.14
CA MET A 256 -6.67 1.80 -13.34
C MET A 256 -7.56 3.04 -13.38
N GLU A 257 -7.19 4.08 -12.66
CA GLU A 257 -7.95 5.32 -12.57
C GLU A 257 -8.01 5.98 -13.96
N PRO A 258 -9.18 6.44 -14.45
CA PRO A 258 -9.30 7.04 -15.77
C PRO A 258 -8.63 8.43 -15.87
N LYS A 259 -8.37 9.08 -14.74
CA LYS A 259 -7.78 10.42 -14.68
C LYS A 259 -6.33 10.35 -14.17
N VAL A 260 -5.44 11.06 -14.86
CA VAL A 260 -4.07 11.32 -14.40
C VAL A 260 -4.08 12.45 -13.36
N GLU A 261 -3.33 12.29 -12.28
CA GLU A 261 -3.18 13.32 -11.26
C GLU A 261 -2.27 14.44 -11.79
N ASP A 262 -2.83 15.66 -11.92
CA ASP A 262 -2.17 16.79 -12.57
C ASP A 262 -0.85 17.19 -11.88
N LYS A 263 -0.80 17.05 -10.54
CA LYS A 263 0.36 17.46 -9.72
C LYS A 263 1.54 16.50 -9.84
N THR A 264 1.27 15.20 -9.90
CA THR A 264 2.31 14.15 -9.84
C THR A 264 2.56 13.48 -11.18
N ARG A 265 1.74 13.76 -12.21
CA ARG A 265 1.80 13.10 -13.52
C ARG A 265 1.81 11.57 -13.39
N SER A 266 1.00 11.09 -12.46
CA SER A 266 0.87 9.67 -12.13
C SER A 266 -0.57 9.21 -12.23
N ILE A 267 -0.74 7.93 -12.46
CA ILE A 267 -2.04 7.25 -12.54
C ILE A 267 -2.12 6.23 -11.41
N VAL A 268 -3.26 6.19 -10.72
CA VAL A 268 -3.50 5.26 -9.61
C VAL A 268 -4.00 3.93 -10.17
N LEU A 269 -3.46 2.83 -9.66
CA LEU A 269 -3.93 1.49 -9.94
C LEU A 269 -4.40 0.83 -8.66
N ARG A 270 -5.38 -0.06 -8.82
CA ARG A 270 -5.86 -0.95 -7.75
C ARG A 270 -5.61 -2.39 -8.10
N ALA A 271 -4.93 -3.09 -7.20
CA ALA A 271 -4.77 -4.53 -7.25
C ALA A 271 -5.47 -5.20 -6.06
N ARG A 272 -5.96 -6.42 -6.27
CA ARG A 272 -6.66 -7.19 -5.24
C ARG A 272 -5.72 -8.20 -4.61
N TYR A 273 -5.59 -8.14 -3.29
CA TYR A 273 -4.81 -9.08 -2.48
C TYR A 273 -5.74 -9.90 -1.58
N ASN A 274 -5.60 -11.23 -1.59
CA ASN A 274 -6.33 -12.11 -0.69
C ASN A 274 -5.57 -12.23 0.65
N ASN A 275 -6.12 -11.63 1.70
CA ASN A 275 -5.52 -11.58 3.03
C ASN A 275 -6.08 -12.70 3.93
N ALA A 276 -6.04 -13.94 3.45
CA ALA A 276 -6.68 -15.08 4.10
C ALA A 276 -6.19 -15.34 5.54
N ARG A 277 -4.91 -15.06 5.83
CA ARG A 277 -4.31 -15.20 7.16
C ARG A 277 -4.56 -13.97 8.06
N GLY A 278 -5.11 -12.89 7.53
CA GLY A 278 -5.33 -11.65 8.27
C GLY A 278 -4.04 -11.05 8.83
N LEU A 279 -2.90 -11.22 8.15
CA LEU A 279 -1.61 -10.70 8.61
C LEU A 279 -1.49 -9.20 8.34
N LEU A 280 -2.02 -8.76 7.20
CA LEU A 280 -1.97 -7.37 6.80
C LEU A 280 -3.21 -6.62 7.31
N ARG A 281 -3.02 -5.33 7.60
CA ARG A 281 -4.08 -4.42 8.04
C ARG A 281 -4.26 -3.30 7.02
N PRO A 282 -5.49 -2.80 6.84
CA PRO A 282 -5.71 -1.55 6.12
C PRO A 282 -4.89 -0.40 6.72
N GLY A 283 -4.44 0.51 5.87
CA GLY A 283 -3.57 1.64 6.23
C GLY A 283 -2.07 1.33 6.24
N MET A 284 -1.67 0.05 6.15
CA MET A 284 -0.25 -0.30 6.04
C MET A 284 0.35 0.23 4.72
N SER A 285 1.52 0.85 4.83
CA SER A 285 2.35 1.23 3.69
C SER A 285 3.00 -0.01 3.06
N THR A 286 3.03 -0.04 1.73
CA THR A 286 3.70 -1.08 0.96
C THR A 286 4.99 -0.54 0.37
N GLN A 287 5.99 -1.41 0.33
CA GLN A 287 7.27 -1.14 -0.30
C GLN A 287 7.46 -2.09 -1.48
N ARG A 288 8.39 -1.72 -2.38
CA ARG A 288 8.83 -2.59 -3.48
C ARG A 288 7.65 -3.15 -4.29
N VAL A 289 6.68 -2.30 -4.64
CA VAL A 289 5.58 -2.70 -5.53
C VAL A 289 6.18 -2.85 -6.92
N ILE A 290 6.18 -4.06 -7.46
CA ILE A 290 6.78 -4.38 -8.77
C ILE A 290 5.68 -4.87 -9.70
N VAL A 291 5.43 -4.09 -10.75
CA VAL A 291 4.54 -4.48 -11.86
C VAL A 291 5.37 -4.94 -13.04
N PRO A 292 5.34 -6.22 -13.44
CA PRO A 292 6.11 -6.73 -14.56
C PRO A 292 5.69 -6.08 -15.89
N THR A 293 6.63 -5.46 -16.60
CA THR A 293 6.38 -4.83 -17.92
C THR A 293 6.53 -5.84 -19.05
N SER A 294 7.52 -6.73 -18.95
CA SER A 294 7.83 -7.81 -19.89
C SER A 294 7.74 -9.19 -19.21
N GLN A 295 7.93 -10.26 -19.99
CA GLN A 295 8.16 -11.58 -19.41
C GLN A 295 9.56 -11.62 -18.77
N ALA A 296 9.71 -12.43 -17.72
CA ALA A 296 11.02 -12.67 -17.11
C ALA A 296 12.00 -13.14 -18.18
N THR A 297 13.10 -12.41 -18.33
CA THR A 297 14.16 -12.77 -19.27
C THR A 297 15.34 -13.28 -18.46
N ARG A 298 15.94 -14.38 -18.91
CA ARG A 298 17.19 -14.87 -18.30
C ARG A 298 18.33 -14.05 -18.84
N VAL A 299 18.96 -13.29 -17.95
CA VAL A 299 20.06 -12.41 -18.28
C VAL A 299 21.25 -12.77 -17.43
N LEU A 300 22.46 -12.61 -17.98
CA LEU A 300 23.68 -12.88 -17.25
C LEU A 300 23.99 -11.67 -16.38
N MET A 301 23.99 -11.85 -15.06
CA MET A 301 24.28 -10.77 -14.11
C MET A 301 25.68 -10.98 -13.53
N VAL A 302 26.47 -9.91 -13.46
CA VAL A 302 27.76 -9.90 -12.78
C VAL A 302 27.83 -8.77 -11.76
N PRO A 303 28.62 -8.91 -10.68
CA PRO A 303 28.83 -7.83 -9.73
C PRO A 303 29.27 -6.55 -10.41
N THR A 304 28.71 -5.43 -9.95
CA THR A 304 29.00 -4.11 -10.49
C THR A 304 30.51 -3.79 -10.47
N GLU A 305 31.23 -4.27 -9.45
CA GLU A 305 32.66 -4.05 -9.26
C GLU A 305 33.52 -4.75 -10.32
N ALA A 306 33.01 -5.81 -10.97
CA ALA A 306 33.75 -6.59 -11.95
C ALA A 306 33.85 -5.92 -13.34
N ILE A 307 33.06 -4.88 -13.60
CA ILE A 307 33.07 -4.15 -14.87
C ILE A 307 34.19 -3.10 -14.87
N VAL A 308 35.15 -3.24 -15.77
CA VAL A 308 36.27 -2.30 -15.96
C VAL A 308 36.16 -1.55 -17.29
N PRO A 309 36.65 -0.30 -17.38
CA PRO A 309 36.79 0.39 -18.67
C PRO A 309 37.86 -0.30 -19.54
N SER A 310 37.59 -0.43 -20.84
CA SER A 310 38.50 -0.97 -21.86
C SER A 310 38.61 -0.01 -23.05
N LEU A 311 39.59 -0.22 -23.92
CA LEU A 311 39.81 0.58 -25.14
C LEU A 311 38.55 0.64 -26.02
N ASP A 312 37.81 -0.46 -26.09
CA ASP A 312 36.59 -0.59 -26.90
C ASP A 312 35.30 -0.39 -26.08
N GLY A 313 35.39 0.20 -24.88
CA GLY A 313 34.24 0.52 -24.03
C GLY A 313 34.33 -0.10 -22.64
N LYS A 314 33.59 -1.19 -22.40
CA LYS A 314 33.57 -1.91 -21.12
C LYS A 314 34.11 -3.32 -21.30
N GLY A 315 34.75 -3.85 -20.26
CA GLY A 315 35.29 -5.20 -20.23
C GLY A 315 35.15 -5.83 -18.85
N VAL A 316 35.37 -7.14 -18.80
CA VAL A 316 35.40 -7.93 -17.56
C VAL A 316 36.61 -8.83 -17.60
N TRP A 317 37.30 -8.95 -16.46
CA TRP A 317 38.38 -9.90 -16.31
C TRP A 317 37.83 -11.29 -16.02
N VAL A 318 38.17 -12.28 -16.86
CA VAL A 318 37.77 -13.67 -16.68
C VAL A 318 38.99 -14.51 -16.31
N ALA A 319 38.87 -15.32 -15.28
CA ALA A 319 39.88 -16.27 -14.87
C ALA A 319 39.84 -17.51 -15.80
N ARG A 320 40.89 -17.74 -16.58
CA ARG A 320 41.04 -18.92 -17.45
C ARG A 320 42.39 -19.56 -17.23
N SER A 321 42.40 -20.83 -16.84
CA SER A 321 43.64 -21.62 -16.65
C SER A 321 44.68 -21.00 -15.71
N GLY A 322 44.25 -20.24 -14.70
CA GLY A 322 45.15 -19.57 -13.74
C GLY A 322 45.70 -18.22 -14.22
N GLU A 323 45.18 -17.68 -15.32
CA GLU A 323 45.53 -16.38 -15.87
C GLU A 323 44.30 -15.47 -16.01
N ALA A 324 44.51 -14.16 -15.93
CA ALA A 324 43.48 -13.15 -16.17
C ALA A 324 43.43 -12.75 -17.65
N VAL A 325 42.25 -12.89 -18.26
CA VAL A 325 41.97 -12.52 -19.66
C VAL A 325 40.94 -11.40 -19.68
N LEU A 326 41.23 -10.27 -20.34
CA LEU A 326 40.29 -9.18 -20.48
C LEU A 326 39.33 -9.46 -21.63
N VAL A 327 38.06 -9.62 -21.31
CA VAL A 327 37.01 -9.87 -22.30
C VAL A 327 36.18 -8.60 -22.47
N PRO A 328 36.09 -8.01 -23.68
CA PRO A 328 35.17 -6.91 -23.92
C PRO A 328 33.73 -7.39 -23.78
N VAL A 329 32.88 -6.58 -23.13
CA VAL A 329 31.48 -6.94 -22.87
C VAL A 329 30.53 -5.80 -23.23
N GLU A 330 29.35 -6.15 -23.72
CA GLU A 330 28.23 -5.21 -23.82
C GLU A 330 27.35 -5.35 -22.57
N THR A 331 27.07 -4.23 -21.91
CA THR A 331 26.28 -4.23 -20.66
C THR A 331 24.88 -3.64 -20.87
N GLY A 332 23.88 -4.22 -20.22
CA GLY A 332 22.49 -3.76 -20.18
C GLY A 332 22.14 -3.00 -18.90
N ASN A 333 21.01 -3.39 -18.29
CA ASN A 333 20.49 -2.76 -17.08
C ASN A 333 21.44 -2.92 -15.88
N ARG A 334 21.58 -1.85 -15.09
CA ARG A 334 22.40 -1.83 -13.87
C ARG A 334 21.52 -1.64 -12.65
N THR A 335 21.71 -2.52 -11.67
CA THR A 335 21.16 -2.41 -10.31
C THR A 335 22.21 -1.86 -9.36
N GLU A 336 21.90 -1.72 -8.06
CA GLU A 336 22.88 -1.24 -7.08
C GLU A 336 24.10 -2.17 -6.96
N THR A 337 23.90 -3.49 -7.07
CA THR A 337 24.94 -4.50 -6.80
C THR A 337 25.34 -5.34 -8.02
N GLN A 338 24.53 -5.34 -9.08
CA GLN A 338 24.73 -6.20 -10.27
C GLN A 338 24.53 -5.42 -11.58
N VAL A 339 25.22 -5.83 -12.63
CA VAL A 339 25.10 -5.33 -14.00
C VAL A 339 24.77 -6.49 -14.93
N GLU A 340 23.76 -6.29 -15.77
CA GLU A 340 23.42 -7.20 -16.86
C GLU A 340 24.50 -7.16 -17.96
N VAL A 341 24.91 -8.34 -18.42
CA VAL A 341 25.83 -8.53 -19.55
C VAL A 341 25.07 -9.17 -20.72
N LEU A 342 25.02 -8.45 -21.84
CA LEU A 342 24.30 -8.84 -23.05
C LEU A 342 25.16 -9.73 -23.96
N SER A 343 26.48 -9.50 -24.00
CA SER A 343 27.41 -10.25 -24.84
C SER A 343 28.84 -10.19 -24.28
N GLY A 344 29.67 -11.16 -24.66
CA GLY A 344 31.10 -11.23 -24.33
C GLY A 344 31.49 -12.40 -23.42
N ILE A 345 30.67 -12.73 -22.42
CA ILE A 345 30.90 -13.85 -21.48
C ILE A 345 29.68 -14.79 -21.43
N ALA A 346 29.89 -16.03 -21.00
CA ALA A 346 28.86 -17.05 -20.90
C ALA A 346 28.55 -17.44 -19.45
N ALA A 347 27.39 -18.06 -19.26
CA ALA A 347 27.05 -18.66 -17.97
C ALA A 347 28.09 -19.73 -17.58
N GLY A 348 28.60 -19.65 -16.35
CA GLY A 348 29.66 -20.52 -15.85
C GLY A 348 31.08 -19.92 -15.97
N ASP A 349 31.27 -18.79 -16.67
CA ASP A 349 32.57 -18.10 -16.68
C ASP A 349 32.91 -17.56 -15.28
N SER A 350 34.17 -17.68 -14.87
CA SER A 350 34.66 -17.17 -13.58
C SER A 350 35.13 -15.73 -13.72
N VAL A 351 34.29 -14.79 -13.27
CA VAL A 351 34.52 -13.35 -13.37
C VAL A 351 35.29 -12.85 -12.15
N ILE A 352 36.37 -12.12 -12.38
CA ILE A 352 37.21 -11.56 -11.31
C ILE A 352 36.56 -10.28 -10.76
N VAL A 353 36.48 -10.16 -9.43
CA VAL A 353 35.81 -9.05 -8.72
C VAL A 353 36.81 -8.16 -7.98
N THR A 354 37.92 -8.72 -7.49
CA THR A 354 38.93 -7.99 -6.70
C THR A 354 40.30 -7.98 -7.38
N GLY A 355 41.21 -7.09 -6.96
CA GLY A 355 42.57 -7.00 -7.53
C GLY A 355 42.68 -6.38 -8.93
N LEU A 356 41.56 -5.87 -9.47
CA LEU A 356 41.41 -5.45 -10.87
C LEU A 356 42.44 -4.41 -11.36
N MET A 357 42.88 -3.49 -10.49
CA MET A 357 43.85 -2.44 -10.87
C MET A 357 45.26 -2.97 -11.13
N GLN A 358 45.59 -4.15 -10.62
CA GLN A 358 46.91 -4.77 -10.77
C GLN A 358 46.97 -5.75 -11.94
N LEU A 359 45.81 -6.11 -12.50
CA LEU A 359 45.69 -7.06 -13.60
C LEU A 359 46.15 -6.46 -14.92
N ARG A 360 46.77 -7.31 -15.73
CA ARG A 360 47.12 -7.08 -17.13
C ARG A 360 46.81 -8.37 -17.89
N GLU A 361 46.70 -8.27 -19.20
CA GLU A 361 46.44 -9.43 -20.05
C GLU A 361 47.49 -10.53 -19.81
N GLY A 362 47.05 -11.75 -19.50
CA GLY A 362 47.91 -12.90 -19.21
C GLY A 362 48.58 -12.86 -17.83
N ALA A 363 48.15 -11.99 -16.91
CA ALA A 363 48.68 -11.99 -15.54
C ALA A 363 48.30 -13.29 -14.81
N LYS A 364 49.28 -13.93 -14.15
CA LYS A 364 49.00 -15.09 -13.31
C LYS A 364 48.27 -14.69 -12.06
N ILE A 365 47.19 -15.41 -11.77
CA ILE A 365 46.30 -15.13 -10.65
C ILE A 365 46.22 -16.32 -9.70
N GLU A 366 45.99 -16.03 -8.43
CA GLU A 366 45.64 -17.01 -7.42
C GLU A 366 44.22 -16.70 -6.93
N VAL A 367 43.34 -17.69 -7.04
CA VAL A 367 41.95 -17.52 -6.60
C VAL A 367 41.90 -17.66 -5.08
N THR A 368 41.65 -16.54 -4.42
CA THR A 368 41.38 -16.46 -2.98
C THR A 368 39.87 -16.33 -2.77
N ASN A 369 39.32 -17.28 -2.01
CA ASN A 369 37.88 -17.43 -1.78
C ASN A 369 37.31 -16.36 -0.85
#